data_AF-B6XBF9-F1
#
_entry.id   AF-B6XBF9-F1
#
_cell.length_a   1.000
_cell.length_b   1.000
_cell.length_c   1.000
_cell.angle_alpha   90.00
_cell.angle_beta   90.00
_cell.angle_gamma   90.00
#
_symmetry.space_group_name_H-M   'P 1'
#
loop_
_entity.id
_entity.type
_entity.pdbx_description
1 polymer ?
#
loop_
_entity_poly.entity_id
_entity_poly.type
_entity_poly.pdbx_seq_one_letter_code
_entity_poly.pdbx_strand_id
1 'polypeptide(L)'
;MQGTNTTEFEKWCADEIGLTESYVKSKRKINTLGMLQYRNAEIEKRFMAYKAGLISGASVGCSHAKAKGTNWVKVSDRLPTEGEPVIVVYGEHIQNITYELISCGVDCEELRWIPHNNSDYDSAPLETFDHWMYIKDLPLPPMPEGE
;
A
#
# COMPACT_ATOMS: atom_id res chain seq x y z
N MET A 1 15.27 16.53 -3.63
CA MET A 1 16.41 15.89 -2.92
C MET A 1 15.88 14.71 -2.12
N GLN A 2 16.55 13.54 -2.13
CA GLN A 2 16.14 12.38 -1.31
C GLN A 2 16.38 12.71 0.18
N GLY A 3 15.35 12.56 1.03
CA GLY A 3 15.40 12.94 2.44
C GLY A 3 16.63 12.40 3.18
N THR A 4 17.26 13.23 4.00
CA THR A 4 18.55 12.97 4.67
C THR A 4 18.45 12.00 5.84
N ASN A 5 17.25 11.74 6.37
CA ASN A 5 17.05 10.88 7.54
C ASN A 5 16.64 9.44 7.20
N THR A 6 17.12 8.48 8.00
CA THR A 6 16.77 7.05 7.95
C THR A 6 15.37 6.83 8.54
N THR A 7 14.53 6.00 7.91
CA THR A 7 13.19 5.64 8.43
C THR A 7 13.24 4.54 9.48
N GLU A 8 12.18 4.34 10.27
CA GLU A 8 12.10 3.22 11.23
C GLU A 8 12.22 1.85 10.55
N PHE A 9 11.59 1.69 9.38
CA PHE A 9 11.77 0.51 8.54
C PHE A 9 13.24 0.27 8.20
N GLU A 10 13.96 1.31 7.79
CA GLU A 10 15.36 1.18 7.38
C GLU A 10 16.29 0.85 8.54
N LYS A 11 16.01 1.39 9.73
CA LYS A 11 16.71 1.04 10.97
C LYS A 11 16.53 -0.44 11.30
N TRP A 12 15.28 -0.90 11.33
CA TRP A 12 14.94 -2.30 11.58
C TRP A 12 15.53 -3.23 10.52
N CYS A 13 15.36 -2.89 9.24
CA CYS A 13 15.85 -3.71 8.13
C CYS A 13 17.37 -3.83 8.14
N ALA A 14 18.09 -2.74 8.47
CA ALA A 14 19.54 -2.74 8.62
C ALA A 14 20.01 -3.69 9.74
N ASP A 15 19.37 -3.64 10.91
CA ASP A 15 19.67 -4.52 12.04
C ASP A 15 19.43 -6.01 11.69
N GLU A 16 18.26 -6.31 11.13
CA GLU A 16 17.85 -7.69 10.78
C GLU A 16 18.75 -8.37 9.75
N ILE A 17 19.30 -7.62 8.79
CA ILE A 17 20.12 -8.18 7.71
C ILE A 17 21.62 -7.91 7.91
N GLY A 18 22.01 -7.33 9.05
CA GLY A 18 23.41 -7.03 9.38
C GLY A 18 24.06 -6.00 8.44
N LEU A 19 23.28 -5.03 7.96
CA LEU A 19 23.76 -3.95 7.08
C LEU A 19 23.68 -2.60 7.80
N THR A 20 24.26 -1.56 7.18
CA THR A 20 24.16 -0.21 7.73
C THR A 20 22.87 0.47 7.27
N GLU A 21 22.30 1.32 8.14
CA GLU A 21 21.17 2.20 7.80
C GLU A 21 21.41 2.98 6.50
N SER A 22 22.61 3.53 6.34
CA SER A 22 23.03 4.27 5.16
C SER A 22 23.01 3.41 3.90
N TYR A 23 23.43 2.14 4.00
CA TYR A 23 23.35 1.21 2.87
C TYR A 23 21.90 0.97 2.47
N VAL A 24 21.01 0.65 3.41
CA VAL A 24 19.59 0.39 3.12
C VAL A 24 18.95 1.62 2.47
N LYS A 25 19.19 2.80 3.04
CA LYS A 25 18.73 4.08 2.51
C LYS A 25 19.26 4.38 1.10
N SER A 26 20.52 4.04 0.81
CA SER A 26 21.10 4.22 -0.54
C SER A 26 20.37 3.43 -1.63
N LYS A 27 19.55 2.43 -1.25
CA LYS A 27 18.76 1.62 -2.18
C LYS A 27 17.39 2.20 -2.48
N ARG A 28 16.98 3.32 -1.87
CA ARG A 28 15.71 3.99 -2.20
C ARG A 28 15.60 4.29 -3.70
N LYS A 29 14.43 4.00 -4.25
CA LYS A 29 14.04 4.28 -5.63
C LYS A 29 12.59 4.73 -5.61
N ILE A 30 12.27 5.77 -6.36
CA ILE A 30 10.90 6.12 -6.66
C ILE A 30 10.55 5.43 -7.98
N ASN A 31 9.43 4.70 -8.01
CA ASN A 31 8.96 4.05 -9.23
C ASN A 31 8.20 5.03 -10.12
N THR A 32 7.76 4.56 -11.29
CA THR A 32 7.03 5.38 -12.28
C THR A 32 5.71 5.93 -11.74
N LEU A 33 5.15 5.29 -10.71
CA LEU A 33 3.91 5.69 -10.02
C LEU A 33 4.18 6.60 -8.81
N GLY A 34 5.41 7.08 -8.61
CA GLY A 34 5.76 7.94 -7.48
C GLY A 34 5.92 7.20 -6.14
N MET A 35 5.82 5.87 -6.13
CA MET A 35 5.91 5.08 -4.89
C MET A 35 7.36 4.75 -4.52
N LEU A 36 7.64 4.73 -3.22
CA LEU A 36 8.92 4.28 -2.68
C LEU A 36 9.08 2.76 -2.88
N GLN A 37 10.24 2.39 -3.41
CA GLN A 37 10.75 1.03 -3.59
C GLN A 37 12.23 0.99 -3.22
N TYR A 38 12.78 -0.20 -3.07
CA TYR A 38 14.19 -0.45 -2.84
C TYR A 38 14.79 -1.27 -3.98
N ARG A 39 15.96 -0.85 -4.47
CA ARG A 39 16.68 -1.52 -5.59
C ARG A 39 17.25 -2.89 -5.22
N ASN A 40 17.27 -3.23 -3.94
CA ASN A 40 17.75 -4.50 -3.45
C ASN A 40 16.54 -5.39 -3.15
N ALA A 41 16.49 -6.58 -3.76
CA ALA A 41 15.34 -7.48 -3.68
C ALA A 41 15.02 -7.92 -2.23
N GLU A 42 16.04 -8.13 -1.41
CA GLU A 42 15.89 -8.60 -0.02
C GLU A 42 15.36 -7.49 0.91
N ILE A 43 15.79 -6.25 0.66
CA ILE A 43 15.25 -5.04 1.32
C ILE A 43 13.82 -4.77 0.84
N GLU A 44 13.56 -4.87 -0.46
CA GLU A 44 12.23 -4.64 -1.03
C GLU A 44 11.20 -5.65 -0.53
N LYS A 45 11.57 -6.93 -0.46
CA LYS A 45 10.72 -7.98 0.12
C LYS A 45 10.32 -7.65 1.55
N ARG A 46 11.27 -7.22 2.38
CA ARG A 46 11.02 -6.77 3.75
C ARG A 46 10.18 -5.50 3.81
N PHE A 47 10.40 -4.56 2.91
CA PHE A 47 9.60 -3.34 2.83
C PHE A 47 8.14 -3.63 2.50
N MET A 48 7.90 -4.57 1.58
CA MET A 48 6.56 -5.02 1.25
C MET A 48 5.90 -5.76 2.41
N ALA A 49 6.63 -6.65 3.11
CA ALA A 49 6.14 -7.33 4.31
C ALA A 49 5.85 -6.35 5.45
N TYR A 50 6.70 -5.34 5.64
CA TYR A 50 6.49 -4.26 6.61
C TYR A 50 5.22 -3.47 6.29
N LYS A 51 5.00 -3.10 5.02
CA LYS A 51 3.75 -2.47 4.58
C LYS A 51 2.54 -3.38 4.80
N ALA A 52 2.64 -4.67 4.49
CA ALA A 52 1.59 -5.67 4.74
C ALA A 52 1.29 -5.88 6.24
N GLY A 53 2.30 -5.80 7.10
CA GLY A 53 2.13 -5.81 8.56
C GLY A 53 1.41 -4.57 9.08
N LEU A 54 1.75 -3.38 8.52
CA LEU A 54 0.97 -2.18 8.78
C LEU A 54 -0.49 -2.36 8.35
N ILE A 55 -0.73 -2.97 7.18
CA ILE A 55 -2.09 -3.25 6.66
C ILE A 55 -2.91 -4.15 7.58
N SER A 56 -2.35 -5.27 8.01
CA SER A 56 -3.07 -6.30 8.78
C SER A 56 -3.17 -6.01 10.27
N GLY A 57 -2.48 -4.96 10.76
CA GLY A 57 -2.31 -4.71 12.19
C GLY A 57 -1.43 -5.76 12.89
N ALA A 58 -0.86 -6.71 12.14
CA ALA A 58 0.12 -7.66 12.64
C ALA A 58 1.48 -6.97 12.75
N SER A 59 2.03 -6.92 13.96
CA SER A 59 3.39 -6.45 14.18
C SER A 59 4.39 -7.44 13.58
N VAL A 60 4.69 -7.29 12.29
CA VAL A 60 5.79 -8.05 11.67
C VAL A 60 7.10 -7.42 12.14
N GLY A 61 7.77 -8.08 13.08
CA GLY A 61 9.18 -7.84 13.44
C GLY A 61 9.52 -6.52 14.14
N CYS A 62 8.60 -5.55 14.19
CA CYS A 62 8.80 -4.29 14.89
C CYS A 62 7.76 -4.19 16.01
N SER A 63 8.16 -4.41 17.25
CA SER A 63 7.32 -4.22 18.44
C SER A 63 6.79 -2.78 18.58
N HIS A 64 7.36 -1.85 17.81
CA HIS A 64 6.93 -0.46 17.67
C HIS A 64 5.94 -0.22 16.52
N ALA A 65 5.82 -1.15 15.55
CA ALA A 65 4.81 -1.09 14.48
C ALA A 65 3.45 -1.64 14.93
N LYS A 66 2.99 -1.27 16.13
CA LYS A 66 1.56 -1.27 16.40
C LYS A 66 0.97 -0.17 15.53
N ALA A 67 0.39 -0.54 14.40
CA ALA A 67 -0.37 0.38 13.57
C ALA A 67 -1.61 0.86 14.33
N LYS A 68 -1.44 1.85 15.21
CA LYS A 68 -2.50 2.80 15.51
C LYS A 68 -2.62 3.68 14.27
N GLY A 69 -3.68 3.48 13.48
CA GLY A 69 -4.05 4.38 12.39
C GLY A 69 -3.58 3.96 11.00
N THR A 70 -4.00 2.79 10.51
CA THR A 70 -3.99 2.56 9.08
C THR A 70 -5.30 3.03 8.46
N ASN A 71 -5.24 3.70 7.30
CA ASN A 71 -6.43 4.14 6.55
C ASN A 71 -7.09 2.99 5.76
N TRP A 72 -6.79 1.74 6.11
CA TRP A 72 -7.42 0.57 5.48
C TRP A 72 -8.81 0.35 6.05
N VAL A 73 -9.76 0.17 5.14
CA VAL A 73 -11.17 -0.05 5.46
C VAL A 73 -11.54 -1.42 4.96
N LYS A 74 -12.13 -2.26 5.83
CA LYS A 74 -12.71 -3.53 5.41
C LYS A 74 -13.89 -3.28 4.48
N VAL A 75 -13.94 -4.01 3.37
CA VAL A 75 -15.05 -3.92 2.41
C VAL A 75 -16.39 -4.22 3.09
N SER A 76 -16.41 -5.17 4.02
CA SER A 76 -17.61 -5.52 4.81
C SER A 76 -18.09 -4.41 5.75
N ASP A 77 -17.19 -3.52 6.16
CA ASP A 77 -17.50 -2.46 7.12
C ASP A 77 -18.02 -1.22 6.39
N ARG A 78 -17.41 -0.88 5.26
CA ARG A 78 -17.78 0.28 4.43
C ARG A 78 -17.19 0.16 3.02
N LEU A 79 -17.93 0.63 2.02
CA LEU A 79 -17.48 0.76 0.63
C LEU A 79 -16.89 2.16 0.34
N PRO A 80 -15.96 2.29 -0.62
CA PRO A 80 -15.50 3.59 -1.07
C PRO A 80 -16.61 4.34 -1.83
N THR A 81 -16.44 5.66 -1.99
CA THR A 81 -17.27 6.44 -2.91
C THR A 81 -17.17 5.87 -4.33
N GLU A 82 -18.31 5.72 -5.00
CA GLU A 82 -18.35 5.28 -6.39
C GLU A 82 -17.52 6.20 -7.30
N GLY A 83 -16.75 5.60 -8.21
CA GLY A 83 -15.85 6.31 -9.14
C GLY A 83 -14.59 6.93 -8.51
N GLU A 84 -14.38 6.81 -7.18
CA GLU A 84 -13.11 7.21 -6.57
C GLU A 84 -12.08 6.07 -6.64
N PRO A 85 -10.85 6.33 -7.12
CA PRO A 85 -9.84 5.31 -7.24
C PRO A 85 -9.23 4.94 -5.89
N VAL A 86 -9.09 3.64 -5.66
CA VAL A 86 -8.57 3.02 -4.45
C VAL A 86 -7.52 1.97 -4.79
N ILE A 87 -6.70 1.66 -3.81
CA ILE A 87 -5.92 0.42 -3.77
C ILE A 87 -6.71 -0.62 -2.97
N VAL A 88 -6.57 -1.89 -3.36
CA VAL A 88 -7.33 -2.99 -2.77
C VAL A 88 -6.39 -4.10 -2.30
N VAL A 89 -6.87 -4.89 -1.34
CA VAL A 89 -6.21 -6.09 -0.83
C VAL A 89 -7.05 -7.31 -1.16
N TYR A 90 -6.40 -8.35 -1.69
CA TYR A 90 -6.98 -9.68 -1.84
C TYR A 90 -6.16 -10.69 -1.03
N GLY A 91 -6.81 -11.37 -0.09
CA GLY A 91 -6.17 -12.13 0.99
C GLY A 91 -5.23 -11.24 1.79
N GLU A 92 -3.93 -11.41 1.54
CA GLU A 92 -2.85 -10.68 2.20
C GLU A 92 -1.99 -9.85 1.22
N HIS A 93 -2.45 -9.73 -0.03
CA HIS A 93 -1.71 -9.08 -1.11
C HIS A 93 -2.38 -7.78 -1.56
N ILE A 94 -1.62 -6.68 -1.46
CA ILE A 94 -1.99 -5.41 -2.11
C ILE A 94 -1.91 -5.62 -3.62
N GLN A 95 -2.97 -5.27 -4.33
CA GLN A 95 -2.96 -5.30 -5.78
C GLN A 95 -2.11 -4.17 -6.36
N ASN A 96 -1.39 -4.47 -7.45
CA ASN A 96 -0.46 -3.54 -8.08
C ASN A 96 -1.15 -2.55 -9.04
N ILE A 97 -2.48 -2.58 -9.10
CA ILE A 97 -3.30 -1.69 -9.90
C ILE A 97 -4.39 -1.07 -9.02
N THR A 98 -4.93 0.04 -9.49
CA THR A 98 -6.01 0.77 -8.83
C THR A 98 -7.36 0.31 -9.33
N TYR A 99 -8.35 0.29 -8.44
CA TYR A 99 -9.73 -0.04 -8.76
C TYR A 99 -10.63 1.12 -8.38
N GLU A 100 -11.80 1.17 -8.98
CA GLU A 100 -12.92 2.03 -8.58
C GLU A 100 -14.16 1.15 -8.45
N LEU A 101 -15.07 1.54 -7.57
CA LEU A 101 -16.36 0.87 -7.47
C LEU A 101 -17.32 1.56 -8.44
N ILE A 102 -18.02 0.79 -9.28
CA ILE A 102 -19.01 1.30 -10.24
C ILE A 102 -20.27 0.45 -10.18
N SER A 103 -21.42 1.10 -10.18
CA SER A 103 -22.72 0.47 -10.38
C SER A 103 -22.90 0.11 -11.86
N CYS A 104 -22.98 -1.20 -12.13
CA CYS A 104 -23.09 -1.73 -13.47
C CYS A 104 -24.48 -2.37 -13.66
N GLY A 105 -25.15 -2.03 -14.76
CA GLY A 105 -26.41 -2.67 -15.17
C GLY A 105 -27.53 -1.67 -15.40
N VAL A 106 -28.34 -1.91 -16.44
CA VAL A 106 -29.46 -1.02 -16.82
C VAL A 106 -30.73 -1.32 -16.01
N ASP A 107 -30.87 -2.57 -15.55
CA ASP A 107 -32.09 -3.07 -14.89
C ASP A 107 -31.86 -3.58 -13.46
N CYS A 108 -30.60 -3.88 -13.09
CA CYS A 108 -30.18 -4.24 -11.74
C CYS A 108 -28.79 -3.64 -11.53
N GLU A 109 -28.71 -2.65 -10.63
CA GLU A 109 -27.47 -1.99 -10.23
C GLU A 109 -26.61 -2.98 -9.42
N GLU A 110 -25.72 -3.70 -10.10
CA GLU A 110 -24.71 -4.55 -9.47
C GLU A 110 -23.42 -3.74 -9.28
N LEU A 111 -23.01 -3.54 -8.04
CA LEU A 111 -21.73 -2.90 -7.74
C LEU A 111 -20.57 -3.83 -8.08
N ARG A 112 -19.63 -3.33 -8.88
CA ARG A 112 -18.42 -4.06 -9.28
C ARG A 112 -17.17 -3.24 -9.10
N TRP A 113 -16.05 -3.94 -8.88
CA TRP A 113 -14.73 -3.35 -8.93
C TRP A 113 -14.26 -3.29 -10.37
N ILE A 114 -14.03 -2.09 -10.87
CA ILE A 114 -13.52 -1.83 -12.21
C ILE A 114 -12.08 -1.35 -12.07
N PRO A 115 -11.11 -1.92 -12.82
CA PRO A 115 -9.77 -1.40 -12.86
C PRO A 115 -9.76 0.05 -13.37
N HIS A 116 -9.32 0.98 -12.52
CA HIS A 116 -9.38 2.41 -12.81
C HIS A 116 -8.40 2.78 -13.93
N ASN A 117 -8.91 3.37 -15.02
CA ASN A 117 -8.14 3.76 -16.21
C ASN A 117 -7.29 2.61 -16.79
N ASN A 118 -7.74 1.36 -16.64
CA ASN A 118 -6.99 0.20 -17.09
C ASN A 118 -7.89 -0.86 -17.73
N SER A 119 -7.95 -0.89 -19.06
CA SER A 119 -8.77 -1.87 -19.79
C SER A 119 -8.13 -3.25 -19.94
N ASP A 120 -6.88 -3.43 -19.47
CA ASP A 120 -6.16 -4.70 -19.63
C ASP A 120 -6.61 -5.77 -18.62
N TYR A 121 -7.46 -5.40 -17.66
CA TYR A 121 -7.94 -6.26 -16.58
C TYR A 121 -9.47 -6.30 -16.55
N ASP A 122 -10.01 -7.47 -16.21
CA ASP A 122 -11.45 -7.66 -16.07
C ASP A 122 -12.00 -7.03 -14.78
N SER A 123 -13.30 -6.70 -14.81
CA SER A 123 -14.05 -6.34 -13.60
C SER A 123 -14.11 -7.49 -12.61
N ALA A 124 -14.12 -7.19 -11.32
CA ALA A 124 -14.26 -8.18 -10.26
C ALA A 124 -15.59 -8.01 -9.48
N PRO A 125 -16.22 -9.11 -9.02
CA PRO A 125 -17.37 -9.06 -8.11
C PRO A 125 -17.06 -8.31 -6.81
N LEU A 126 -18.09 -7.71 -6.19
CA LEU A 126 -17.93 -6.89 -4.98
C LEU A 126 -17.18 -7.61 -3.84
N GLU A 127 -17.45 -8.89 -3.65
CA GLU A 127 -16.88 -9.77 -2.62
C GLU A 127 -15.42 -10.16 -2.85
N THR A 128 -14.82 -9.74 -3.96
CA THR A 128 -13.45 -10.15 -4.32
C THR A 128 -12.39 -9.63 -3.36
N PHE A 129 -12.52 -8.39 -2.89
CA PHE A 129 -11.47 -7.74 -2.09
C PHE A 129 -11.83 -7.66 -0.61
N ASP A 130 -10.83 -7.80 0.26
CA ASP A 130 -11.01 -7.78 1.70
C ASP A 130 -10.99 -6.35 2.27
N HIS A 131 -10.07 -5.52 1.75
CA HIS A 131 -9.84 -4.16 2.22
C HIS A 131 -9.56 -3.22 1.07
N TRP A 132 -9.81 -1.94 1.32
CA TRP A 132 -9.47 -0.86 0.41
C TRP A 132 -8.90 0.35 1.17
N MET A 133 -8.20 1.22 0.44
CA MET A 133 -7.73 2.51 0.93
C MET A 133 -7.75 3.50 -0.23
N TYR A 134 -8.14 4.75 0.02
CA TYR A 134 -7.99 5.79 -0.99
C TYR A 134 -6.53 6.06 -1.30
N ILE A 135 -6.23 6.33 -2.57
CA ILE A 135 -4.88 6.71 -2.99
C ILE A 135 -4.42 7.97 -2.24
N LYS A 136 -5.33 8.93 -1.99
CA LYS A 136 -5.05 10.16 -1.23
C LYS A 136 -4.66 9.92 0.23
N ASP A 137 -5.07 8.77 0.78
CA ASP A 137 -4.84 8.37 2.16
C ASP A 137 -3.68 7.38 2.30
N LEU A 138 -2.98 7.09 1.20
CA LEU A 138 -1.72 6.36 1.25
C LEU A 138 -0.82 7.05 2.27
N PRO A 139 -0.25 6.31 3.24
CA PRO A 139 0.71 6.88 4.14
C PRO A 139 1.85 7.42 3.29
N LEU A 140 1.92 8.74 3.18
CA LEU A 140 3.03 9.39 2.53
C LEU A 140 4.27 8.92 3.27
N PRO A 141 5.37 8.58 2.56
CA PRO A 141 6.65 8.47 3.24
C PRO A 141 6.83 9.77 4.03
N PRO A 142 7.35 9.73 5.27
CA PRO A 142 7.51 10.93 6.07
C PRO A 142 8.11 12.02 5.18
N MET A 143 7.32 13.07 4.92
CA MET A 143 7.80 14.18 4.11
C MET A 143 9.06 14.71 4.81
N PRO A 144 10.12 15.05 4.05
CA PRO A 144 11.21 15.79 4.64
C PRO A 144 10.63 17.06 5.27
N GLU A 145 10.74 17.20 6.59
CA GLU A 145 10.44 18.46 7.25
C GLU A 145 11.39 19.53 6.71
N GLY A 146 10.82 20.66 6.25
CA GLY A 146 11.53 21.90 5.99
C GLY A 146 11.79 22.22 4.52
N GLU A 147 11.01 23.18 4.00
CA GLU A 147 11.49 24.57 3.98
C GLU A 147 10.60 25.41 4.91
#